data_AF-A0A4R4LUC3-F1
#
_entry.id   AF-A0A4R4LUC3-F1
#
_cell.length_a   1.000
_cell.length_b   1.000
_cell.length_c   1.000
_cell.angle_alpha   90.00
_cell.angle_beta   90.00
_cell.angle_gamma   90.00
#
_symmetry.space_group_name_H-M   'P 1'
#
loop_
_entity.id
_entity.type
_entity.pdbx_description
1 polymer ?
#
loop_
_entity_poly.entity_id
_entity_poly.type
_entity_poly.pdbx_seq_one_letter_code
_entity_poly.pdbx_strand_id
1 'polypeptide(L)'
;MPPSSGAPAAPPVGGAPGEQPASPPVPTAPIGPVLRGTGITYQLVQQDEGYFEGRMVLTNRTDEPMKTWKLTFRTPGADVKNIWGAKLAEGGEKVEIKNLDDAPAIPPGGTWEVQFGAAGATTTPEGCKLNGRACGF
;
A
#
# COMPACT_ATOMS: atom_id res chain seq x y z
N MET A 1 32.78 -32.07 32.41
CA MET A 1 31.98 -33.14 31.78
C MET A 1 30.62 -33.18 32.49
N PRO A 2 29.53 -32.67 31.91
CA PRO A 2 28.20 -32.98 32.40
C PRO A 2 27.55 -34.13 31.60
N PRO A 3 26.74 -34.98 32.25
CA PRO A 3 26.06 -36.15 31.68
C PRO A 3 24.62 -35.88 31.20
N SER A 4 24.04 -36.91 30.59
CA SER A 4 22.77 -37.02 29.89
C SER A 4 21.48 -37.05 30.75
N SER A 5 20.40 -36.55 30.14
CA SER A 5 18.99 -37.03 30.07
C SER A 5 18.10 -37.23 31.32
N GLY A 6 16.93 -36.57 31.33
CA GLY A 6 15.69 -37.00 32.03
C GLY A 6 14.78 -35.85 32.52
N ALA A 7 13.55 -35.74 31.99
CA ALA A 7 12.48 -34.76 32.35
C ALA A 7 11.96 -34.94 33.80
N PRO A 8 11.30 -33.95 34.50
CA PRO A 8 9.88 -33.55 34.24
C PRO A 8 9.40 -32.15 34.77
N ALA A 9 8.12 -31.82 34.47
CA ALA A 9 7.16 -30.95 35.20
C ALA A 9 7.36 -29.40 35.33
N ALA A 10 6.33 -28.64 34.94
CA ALA A 10 6.11 -27.20 35.22
C ALA A 10 5.51 -26.98 36.64
N PRO A 11 5.20 -25.75 37.17
CA PRO A 11 5.41 -24.32 36.79
C PRO A 11 5.93 -23.49 38.04
N PRO A 12 5.63 -22.18 38.34
CA PRO A 12 5.25 -20.96 37.59
C PRO A 12 6.13 -19.71 37.94
N VAL A 13 6.30 -18.70 37.06
CA VAL A 13 6.66 -17.33 37.50
C VAL A 13 6.24 -16.28 36.47
N GLY A 14 5.68 -15.16 36.94
CA GLY A 14 5.11 -14.10 36.11
C GLY A 14 6.09 -13.04 35.60
N GLY A 15 5.52 -12.11 34.83
CA GLY A 15 6.02 -10.74 34.70
C GLY A 15 7.12 -10.49 33.68
N ALA A 16 6.78 -10.49 32.39
CA ALA A 16 7.43 -9.66 31.38
C ALA A 16 6.36 -9.23 30.36
N PRO A 17 6.26 -7.94 29.96
CA PRO A 17 5.50 -7.56 28.78
C PRO A 17 6.09 -8.35 27.61
N GLY A 18 5.31 -9.29 27.08
CA GLY A 18 5.80 -10.26 26.12
C GLY A 18 6.43 -9.58 24.92
N GLU A 19 7.72 -9.80 24.73
CA GLU A 19 8.32 -9.79 23.39
C GLU A 19 7.59 -10.86 22.57
N GLN A 20 6.50 -10.41 21.93
CA GLN A 20 5.74 -11.19 20.98
C GLN A 20 6.72 -11.56 19.85
N PRO A 21 6.93 -12.86 19.55
CA PRO A 21 7.83 -13.25 18.48
C PRO A 21 7.39 -12.55 17.20
N ALA A 22 8.29 -11.78 16.59
CA ALA A 22 8.05 -11.10 15.32
C ALA A 22 7.60 -12.15 14.32
N SER A 23 6.30 -12.17 14.03
CA SER A 23 5.74 -13.03 13.01
C SER A 23 6.43 -12.68 11.69
N PRO A 24 6.81 -13.65 10.84
CA PRO A 24 7.18 -13.33 9.47
C PRO A 24 6.07 -12.46 8.86
N PRO A 25 6.37 -11.45 8.02
CA PRO A 25 5.33 -10.65 7.40
C PRO A 25 4.43 -11.60 6.63
N VAL A 26 3.21 -11.81 7.14
CA VAL A 26 2.19 -12.57 6.43
C VAL A 26 2.01 -11.87 5.09
N PRO A 27 2.03 -12.59 3.95
CA PRO A 27 1.61 -11.99 2.69
C PRO A 27 0.17 -11.57 2.90
N THR A 28 -0.08 -10.28 3.10
CA THR A 28 -1.41 -9.80 3.45
C THR A 28 -2.32 -10.13 2.28
N ALA A 29 -3.19 -11.13 2.48
CA ALA A 29 -4.25 -11.40 1.54
C ALA A 29 -5.01 -10.08 1.33
N PRO A 30 -5.39 -9.74 0.09
CA PRO A 30 -6.07 -8.49 -0.14
C PRO A 30 -7.36 -8.45 0.67
N ILE A 31 -7.49 -7.42 1.49
CA ILE A 31 -8.56 -7.28 2.48
C ILE A 31 -9.86 -6.85 1.80
N GLY A 32 -9.77 -6.23 0.62
CA GLY A 32 -10.91 -5.67 -0.11
C GLY A 32 -10.98 -6.03 -1.60
N PRO A 33 -12.13 -5.73 -2.23
CA PRO A 33 -12.33 -5.91 -3.66
C PRO A 33 -11.37 -5.02 -4.46
N VAL A 34 -10.92 -5.51 -5.62
CA VAL A 34 -10.15 -4.70 -6.57
C VAL A 34 -11.10 -3.74 -7.27
N LEU A 35 -10.98 -2.47 -6.93
CA LEU A 35 -11.62 -1.38 -7.64
C LEU A 35 -10.91 -1.19 -8.98
N ARG A 36 -11.65 -1.30 -10.10
CA ARG A 36 -11.11 -1.14 -11.46
C ARG A 36 -11.50 0.18 -12.08
N GLY A 37 -10.50 0.98 -12.42
CA GLY A 37 -10.64 2.25 -13.10
C GLY A 37 -10.18 2.20 -14.56
N THR A 38 -10.24 3.34 -15.22
CA THR A 38 -9.74 3.57 -16.58
C THR A 38 -8.22 3.78 -16.55
N GLY A 39 -7.46 2.70 -16.68
CA GLY A 39 -5.98 2.74 -16.69
C GLY A 39 -5.35 2.70 -15.30
N ILE A 40 -6.13 2.37 -14.28
CA ILE A 40 -5.64 2.15 -12.92
C ILE A 40 -6.54 1.13 -12.22
N THR A 41 -5.99 0.38 -11.28
CA THR A 41 -6.77 -0.41 -10.33
C THR A 41 -6.34 -0.07 -8.92
N TYR A 42 -7.26 -0.13 -7.98
CA TYR A 42 -7.01 0.06 -6.56
C TYR A 42 -7.40 -1.21 -5.81
N GLN A 43 -6.61 -1.59 -4.82
CA GLN A 43 -6.86 -2.73 -3.97
C GLN A 43 -6.40 -2.40 -2.56
N LEU A 44 -7.30 -2.61 -1.59
CA LEU A 44 -6.94 -2.51 -0.19
C LEU A 44 -6.09 -3.73 0.20
N VAL A 45 -4.85 -3.48 0.59
CA VAL A 45 -3.89 -4.53 0.97
C VAL A 45 -3.67 -4.62 2.46
N GLN A 46 -3.82 -3.50 3.19
CA GLN A 46 -3.80 -3.47 4.64
C GLN A 46 -4.87 -2.53 5.19
N GLN A 47 -5.37 -2.86 6.38
CA GLN A 47 -6.38 -2.10 7.09
C GLN A 47 -6.20 -2.39 8.58
N ASP A 48 -6.06 -1.33 9.35
CA ASP A 48 -5.88 -1.31 10.79
C ASP A 48 -6.81 -0.24 11.39
N GLU A 49 -6.91 -0.19 12.72
CA GLU A 49 -7.70 0.83 13.42
C GLU A 49 -7.09 2.23 13.20
N GLY A 50 -7.73 3.03 12.35
CA GLY A 50 -7.26 4.37 12.00
C GLY A 50 -6.10 4.42 11.01
N TYR A 51 -5.79 3.31 10.31
CA TYR A 51 -4.79 3.27 9.24
C TYR A 51 -5.20 2.28 8.15
N PHE A 52 -4.82 2.54 6.91
CA PHE A 52 -4.97 1.56 5.84
C PHE A 52 -3.95 1.77 4.73
N GLU A 53 -3.69 0.70 3.97
CA GLU A 53 -2.79 0.75 2.83
C GLU A 53 -3.51 0.31 1.56
N GLY A 54 -3.41 1.19 0.57
CA GLY A 54 -3.93 0.96 -0.77
C GLY A 54 -2.81 0.63 -1.73
N ARG A 55 -2.96 -0.47 -2.47
CA ARG A 55 -2.17 -0.75 -3.66
C ARG A 55 -2.90 -0.25 -4.88
N MET A 56 -2.23 0.56 -5.68
CA MET A 56 -2.70 1.10 -6.94
C MET A 56 -1.83 0.58 -8.08
N VAL A 57 -2.42 -0.07 -9.06
CA VAL A 57 -1.70 -0.52 -10.25
C VAL A 57 -2.11 0.35 -11.42
N LEU A 58 -1.22 1.25 -11.84
CA LEU A 58 -1.32 2.00 -13.07
C LEU A 58 -1.16 1.06 -14.26
N THR A 59 -1.94 1.28 -15.32
CA THR A 59 -1.80 0.57 -16.58
C THR A 59 -1.66 1.60 -17.69
N ASN A 60 -0.53 1.55 -18.40
CA ASN A 60 -0.35 2.38 -19.57
C ASN A 60 -1.23 1.89 -20.72
N ARG A 61 -2.31 2.61 -20.99
CA ARG A 61 -3.24 2.31 -22.10
C ARG A 61 -2.95 3.13 -23.36
N THR A 62 -1.87 3.90 -23.39
CA THR A 62 -1.44 4.63 -24.60
C THR A 62 -0.49 3.78 -25.42
N ASP A 63 -0.38 4.08 -26.71
CA ASP A 63 0.54 3.42 -27.64
C ASP A 63 2.01 3.85 -27.45
N GLU A 64 2.27 4.85 -26.61
CA GLU A 64 3.61 5.36 -26.32
C GLU A 64 4.08 4.98 -24.89
N PRO A 65 5.39 4.81 -24.66
CA PRO A 65 5.94 4.56 -23.34
C PRO A 65 5.77 5.79 -22.43
N MET A 66 5.10 5.57 -21.30
CA MET A 66 4.81 6.61 -20.32
C MET A 66 6.02 6.84 -19.43
N LYS A 67 6.85 7.82 -19.82
CA LYS A 67 8.07 8.24 -19.09
C LYS A 67 7.77 9.00 -17.81
N THR A 68 6.72 9.81 -17.83
CA THR A 68 6.27 10.62 -16.69
C THR A 68 4.78 10.45 -16.52
N TRP A 69 4.34 10.35 -15.27
CA TRP A 69 2.93 10.27 -14.93
C TRP A 69 2.68 10.98 -13.62
N LYS A 70 1.49 11.59 -13.53
CA LYS A 70 1.00 12.26 -12.34
C LYS A 70 -0.37 11.71 -12.02
N LEU A 71 -0.56 11.27 -10.80
CA LEU A 71 -1.81 10.73 -10.33
C LEU A 71 -2.29 11.59 -9.15
N THR A 72 -3.52 12.05 -9.25
CA THR A 72 -4.18 12.84 -8.20
C THR A 72 -5.45 12.13 -7.78
N PHE A 73 -5.69 12.01 -6.48
CA PHE A 73 -6.91 11.42 -5.93
C PHE A 73 -7.24 12.05 -4.58
N ARG A 74 -8.42 11.77 -4.05
CA ARG A 74 -8.85 12.23 -2.73
C ARG A 74 -9.19 11.06 -1.84
N THR A 75 -8.92 11.17 -0.55
CA THR A 75 -9.24 10.18 0.47
C THR A 75 -10.04 10.82 1.59
N PRO A 76 -11.36 11.01 1.44
CA PRO A 76 -12.17 11.72 2.44
C PRO A 76 -12.16 10.99 3.78
N GLY A 77 -11.75 11.68 4.85
CA GLY A 77 -11.61 11.12 6.19
C GLY A 77 -10.31 10.35 6.44
N ALA A 78 -9.34 10.44 5.52
CA ALA A 78 -8.01 9.87 5.71
C ALA A 78 -6.89 10.68 5.04
N ASP A 79 -5.74 10.71 5.71
CA ASP A 79 -4.57 11.45 5.27
C ASP A 79 -3.48 10.50 4.78
N VAL A 80 -3.14 10.58 3.49
CA VAL A 80 -1.99 9.83 2.97
C VAL A 80 -0.69 10.42 3.51
N LYS A 81 0.06 9.59 4.24
CA LYS A 81 1.33 9.95 4.87
C LYS A 81 2.53 9.25 4.24
N ASN A 82 2.31 8.05 3.69
CA ASN A 82 3.38 7.23 3.12
C ASN A 82 3.06 6.82 1.68
N ILE A 83 4.10 6.70 0.86
CA ILE A 83 4.01 6.24 -0.53
C ILE A 83 5.21 5.33 -0.85
N TRP A 84 4.98 4.31 -1.65
CA TRP A 84 6.00 3.39 -2.15
C TRP A 84 5.81 3.17 -3.66
N GLY A 85 6.91 3.08 -4.41
CA GLY A 85 6.87 2.97 -5.87
C GLY A 85 6.52 4.28 -6.59
N ALA A 86 6.37 5.39 -5.86
CA ALA A 86 6.07 6.70 -6.40
C ALA A 86 6.63 7.80 -5.52
N LYS A 87 6.57 9.05 -5.99
CA LYS A 87 6.95 10.24 -5.24
C LYS A 87 5.70 10.98 -4.80
N LEU A 88 5.55 11.18 -3.49
CA LEU A 88 4.48 11.99 -2.91
C LEU A 88 4.82 13.46 -3.17
N ALA A 89 4.00 14.13 -3.98
CA ALA A 89 4.09 15.56 -4.22
C ALA A 89 3.25 16.33 -3.20
N GLU A 90 2.04 15.83 -2.91
CA GLU A 90 1.11 16.37 -1.91
C GLU A 90 0.44 15.20 -1.19
N GLY A 91 0.40 15.26 0.15
CA GLY A 91 -0.27 14.26 1.00
C GLY A 91 -1.40 14.89 1.82
N GLY A 92 -2.12 14.05 2.57
CA GLY A 92 -3.34 14.45 3.28
C GLY A 92 -4.60 13.90 2.61
N GLU A 93 -5.72 14.60 2.73
CA GLU A 93 -6.99 14.23 2.07
C GLU A 93 -6.92 14.36 0.54
N LYS A 94 -6.20 15.36 0.03
CA LYS A 94 -5.87 15.48 -1.39
C LYS A 94 -4.47 14.98 -1.60
N VAL A 95 -4.35 13.99 -2.46
CA VAL A 95 -3.09 13.30 -2.70
C VAL A 95 -2.68 13.56 -4.13
N GLU A 96 -1.47 14.08 -4.29
CA GLU A 96 -0.82 14.17 -5.58
C GLU A 96 0.47 13.37 -5.53
N ILE A 97 0.57 12.37 -6.39
CA ILE A 97 1.77 11.54 -6.54
C ILE A 97 2.24 11.58 -7.98
N LYS A 98 3.54 11.42 -8.17
CA LYS A 98 4.18 11.40 -9.49
C LYS A 98 5.19 10.27 -9.57
N ASN A 99 5.63 9.95 -10.79
CA ASN A 99 6.70 8.96 -10.97
C ASN A 99 7.99 9.39 -10.24
N LEU A 100 8.80 8.41 -9.86
CA LEU A 100 10.14 8.68 -9.35
C LEU A 100 11.01 9.23 -10.49
N ASP A 101 11.94 10.12 -10.17
CA ASP A 101 12.82 10.76 -11.17
C ASP A 101 13.66 9.73 -11.97
N ASP A 102 13.95 8.57 -11.36
CA ASP A 102 14.69 7.44 -11.96
C ASP A 102 13.78 6.26 -12.35
N ALA A 103 12.45 6.41 -12.29
CA ALA A 103 11.54 5.32 -12.65
C ALA A 103 11.65 5.00 -14.15
N PRO A 104 11.76 3.71 -14.54
CA PRO A 104 11.72 3.33 -15.94
C PRO A 104 10.35 3.66 -16.55
N ALA A 105 10.37 3.99 -17.84
CA ALA A 105 9.15 4.27 -18.57
C ALA A 105 8.24 3.04 -18.63
N ILE A 106 6.95 3.24 -18.40
CA ILE A 106 5.98 2.15 -18.48
C ILE A 106 5.68 1.91 -19.96
N PRO A 107 6.03 0.74 -20.54
CA PRO A 107 5.75 0.47 -21.96
C PRO A 107 4.23 0.47 -22.22
N PRO A 108 3.80 0.61 -23.49
CA PRO A 108 2.39 0.45 -23.85
C PRO A 108 1.86 -0.92 -23.39
N GLY A 109 0.72 -0.95 -22.70
CA GLY A 109 0.16 -2.14 -22.05
C GLY A 109 0.86 -2.54 -20.75
N GLY A 110 1.97 -1.90 -20.38
CA GLY A 110 2.70 -2.13 -19.16
C GLY A 110 1.96 -1.61 -17.92
N THR A 111 2.36 -2.12 -16.76
CA THR A 111 1.77 -1.74 -15.47
C THR A 111 2.81 -1.22 -14.50
N TRP A 112 2.40 -0.31 -13.62
CA TRP A 112 3.22 0.23 -12.55
C TRP A 112 2.49 0.17 -11.23
N GLU A 113 3.07 -0.53 -10.27
CA GLU A 113 2.48 -0.68 -8.95
C GLU A 113 2.97 0.45 -8.03
N VAL A 114 2.01 1.05 -7.34
CA VAL A 114 2.19 2.06 -6.31
C VAL A 114 1.48 1.58 -5.07
N GLN A 115 2.07 1.76 -3.90
CA GLN A 115 1.38 1.52 -2.64
C GLN A 115 1.38 2.82 -1.84
N PHE A 116 0.31 3.07 -1.09
CA PHE A 116 0.19 4.24 -0.23
C PHE A 116 -0.36 3.85 1.13
N GLY A 117 0.09 4.56 2.16
CA GLY A 117 -0.38 4.40 3.54
C GLY A 117 -1.11 5.65 3.99
N ALA A 118 -2.37 5.49 4.40
CA ALA A 118 -3.24 6.56 4.85
C ALA A 118 -3.61 6.39 6.32
N ALA A 119 -3.51 7.46 7.09
CA ALA A 119 -3.97 7.52 8.48
C ALA A 119 -5.37 8.10 8.52
N GLY A 120 -6.34 7.34 9.02
CA GLY A 120 -7.75 7.73 9.12
C GLY A 120 -8.71 6.57 8.95
N ALA A 121 -9.98 6.89 8.75
CA ALA A 121 -10.98 5.87 8.46
C ALA A 121 -10.74 5.27 7.08
N THR A 122 -10.82 3.95 6.95
CA THR A 122 -10.68 3.27 5.67
C THR A 122 -11.71 3.79 4.68
N THR A 123 -11.23 4.40 3.61
CA THR A 123 -12.06 5.04 2.60
C THR A 123 -11.52 4.70 1.22
N THR A 124 -12.43 4.58 0.26
CA THR A 124 -12.04 4.39 -1.13
C THR A 124 -11.63 5.74 -1.72
N PRO A 125 -10.47 5.82 -2.38
CA PRO A 125 -10.06 7.07 -3.00
C PRO A 125 -11.05 7.48 -4.10
N GLU A 126 -11.35 8.77 -4.18
CA GLU A 126 -12.29 9.35 -5.13
C GLU A 126 -11.65 10.43 -6.01
N GLY A 127 -12.26 10.73 -7.15
CA GLY A 127 -11.82 11.78 -8.06
C GLY A 127 -10.45 11.49 -8.70
N CYS A 128 -10.13 10.21 -8.91
CA CYS A 128 -8.89 9.76 -9.55
C CYS A 128 -8.65 10.47 -10.89
N LYS A 129 -7.51 11.14 -11.01
CA LYS A 129 -7.01 11.72 -12.27
C LYS A 129 -5.59 11.27 -12.57
N LEU A 130 -5.41 10.56 -13.67
CA LEU A 130 -4.12 10.12 -14.19
C LEU A 130 -3.76 11.00 -15.38
N ASN A 131 -2.67 11.75 -15.27
CA ASN A 131 -2.19 12.68 -16.28
C ASN A 131 -3.30 13.67 -16.74
N GLY A 132 -4.13 14.11 -15.79
CA GLY A 132 -5.28 14.99 -16.04
C GLY A 132 -6.54 14.30 -16.58
N ARG A 133 -6.49 12.99 -16.88
CA ARG A 133 -7.64 12.20 -17.35
C ARG A 133 -8.32 11.49 -16.18
N ALA A 134 -9.65 11.51 -16.11
CA ALA A 134 -10.38 10.75 -15.10
C ALA A 134 -10.05 9.25 -15.24
N CYS A 135 -9.48 8.69 -14.19
CA CYS A 135 -8.99 7.31 -14.17
C CYS A 135 -9.89 6.37 -13.38
N GLY A 136 -10.97 6.83 -12.77
CA GLY A 136 -11.86 5.96 -12.01
C GLY A 136 -12.52 6.70 -10.87
N PHE A 137 -12.75 5.95 -9.80
CA PHE A 137 -13.44 6.34 -8.57
C PHE A 137 -13.02 7.72 -8.11
#